data_AF-A0A975HQG8-F1
#
_entry.id   AF-A0A975HQG8-F1
#
_cell.length_a   1.000
_cell.length_b   1.000
_cell.length_c   1.000
_cell.angle_alpha   90.00
_cell.angle_beta   90.00
_cell.angle_gamma   90.00
#
_symmetry.space_group_name_H-M   'P 1'
#
loop_
_entity.id
_entity.type
_entity.pdbx_description
1 polymer ?
#
loop_
_entity_poly.entity_id
_entity_poly.type
_entity_poly.pdbx_seq_one_letter_code
_entity_poly.pdbx_strand_id
1 'polypeptide(L)'
;MSIFEKFSTLMRSNKATESQLIAGEREIEAAIQGARTKLFTLEEEMPAALMRGDEERINHRNLIMRTRNEIEDMETALALLRKRAAEKAEKEAEAARQAAYAEAARVSEAAQKKLRERYPKLAAKLVDLIATIAEADALADRVNAYLPSGALPLPPVEAAVRDRPYEPRRILSEKLLDLWCLRDHDRPHPDQSNIEDLGGGKGRREIERADKKAPPHYDEFEKKTFREVTYIREKIGVSGERLCRIELPGLSADDAPYWRSVTFSDAGYVLNRLTELQAERDTHEVAAEPDHTLTELVPVQAPISNAA
;
A
#
# COMPACT_ATOMS: atom_id res chain seq x y z
N MET A 1 52.90 -0.92 17.69
CA MET A 1 51.94 -1.85 18.35
C MET A 1 51.89 -3.10 17.50
N SER A 2 52.23 -4.24 18.09
CA SER A 2 52.22 -5.54 17.40
C SER A 2 50.79 -5.92 17.00
N ILE A 3 50.63 -6.70 15.92
CA ILE A 3 49.31 -7.15 15.48
C ILE A 3 48.60 -7.98 16.56
N PHE A 4 49.36 -8.72 17.37
CA PHE A 4 48.85 -9.48 18.51
C PHE A 4 48.40 -8.59 19.67
N GLU A 5 49.03 -7.42 19.87
CA GLU A 5 48.58 -6.45 20.88
C GLU A 5 47.23 -5.82 20.47
N LYS A 6 47.09 -5.49 19.19
CA LYS A 6 45.81 -5.02 18.63
C LYS A 6 44.73 -6.09 18.73
N PHE A 7 45.02 -7.32 18.32
CA PHE A 7 44.12 -8.48 18.49
C PHE A 7 43.68 -8.65 19.94
N SER A 8 44.64 -8.68 20.87
CA SER A 8 44.36 -8.82 22.31
C SER A 8 43.46 -7.70 22.82
N THR A 9 43.69 -6.46 22.37
CA THR A 9 42.86 -5.30 22.71
C THR A 9 41.43 -5.46 22.19
N LEU A 10 41.25 -5.89 20.93
CA LEU A 10 39.94 -6.13 20.33
C LEU A 10 39.18 -7.27 21.03
N MET A 11 39.88 -8.35 21.39
CA MET A 11 39.28 -9.50 22.07
C MET A 11 38.90 -9.23 23.52
N ARG A 12 39.67 -8.41 24.23
CA ARG A 12 39.37 -8.01 25.62
C ARG A 12 38.31 -6.91 25.70
N SER A 13 38.18 -6.10 24.66
CA SER A 13 37.21 -5.02 24.63
C SER A 13 35.80 -5.54 24.35
N ASN A 14 34.92 -5.49 25.36
CA ASN A 14 33.48 -5.73 25.17
C ASN A 14 32.78 -4.59 24.41
N LYS A 15 33.45 -3.45 24.24
CA LYS A 15 32.92 -2.28 23.52
C LYS A 15 33.32 -2.24 22.05
N ALA A 16 34.20 -3.14 21.59
CA ALA A 16 34.65 -3.15 20.20
C ALA A 16 33.45 -3.35 19.24
N THR A 17 33.19 -2.40 18.35
CA THR A 17 32.07 -2.47 17.39
C THR A 17 32.28 -3.58 16.37
N GLU A 18 31.21 -4.05 15.72
CA GLU A 18 31.34 -5.01 14.60
C GLU A 18 32.32 -4.48 13.53
N SER A 19 32.21 -3.20 13.19
CA SER A 19 33.12 -2.54 12.25
C SER A 19 34.60 -2.58 12.68
N GLN A 20 34.89 -2.49 13.99
CA GLN A 20 36.25 -2.58 14.52
C GLN A 20 36.78 -4.03 14.48
N LEU A 21 35.91 -5.03 14.68
CA LEU A 21 36.27 -6.44 14.56
C LEU A 21 36.57 -6.81 13.09
N ILE A 22 35.71 -6.40 12.15
CA ILE A 22 35.92 -6.61 10.71
C ILE A 22 37.19 -5.90 10.21
N ALA A 23 37.48 -4.69 10.71
CA ALA A 23 38.73 -4.02 10.39
C ALA A 23 39.95 -4.80 10.92
N GLY A 24 39.87 -5.33 12.14
CA GLY A 24 40.89 -6.19 12.72
C GLY A 24 41.10 -7.50 11.94
N GLU A 25 40.03 -8.12 11.44
CA GLU A 25 40.12 -9.30 10.57
C GLU A 25 40.92 -9.00 9.30
N ARG A 26 40.61 -7.90 8.62
CA ARG A 26 41.33 -7.48 7.41
C ARG A 26 42.80 -7.20 7.67
N GLU A 27 43.12 -6.59 8.81
CA GLU A 27 44.52 -6.35 9.22
C GLU A 27 45.28 -7.68 9.43
N ILE A 28 44.68 -8.66 10.12
CA ILE A 28 45.31 -9.97 10.36
C ILE A 28 45.43 -10.77 9.05
N GLU A 29 44.42 -10.76 8.19
CA GLU A 29 44.48 -11.40 6.87
C GLU A 29 45.65 -10.85 6.04
N ALA A 30 45.81 -9.52 5.99
CA ALA A 30 46.91 -8.90 5.27
C ALA A 30 48.28 -9.31 5.85
N ALA A 31 48.38 -9.41 7.18
CA ALA A 31 49.61 -9.86 7.84
C ALA A 31 49.92 -11.35 7.60
N ILE A 32 48.91 -12.22 7.59
CA ILE A 32 49.06 -13.63 7.19
C ILE A 32 49.60 -13.72 5.77
N GLN A 33 49.04 -12.96 4.83
CA GLN A 33 49.55 -12.96 3.45
C GLN A 33 51.00 -12.47 3.37
N GLY A 34 51.35 -11.39 4.08
CA GLY A 34 52.73 -10.92 4.16
C GLY A 34 53.69 -11.96 4.76
N ALA A 35 53.27 -12.66 5.81
CA ALA A 35 54.05 -13.71 6.44
C ALA A 35 54.21 -14.95 5.53
N ARG A 36 53.18 -15.31 4.75
CA ARG A 36 53.24 -16.38 3.74
C ARG A 36 54.22 -16.04 2.62
N THR A 37 54.20 -14.80 2.10
CA THR A 37 55.19 -14.34 1.13
C THR A 37 56.60 -14.41 1.70
N LYS A 38 56.79 -13.97 2.95
CA LYS A 38 58.09 -14.06 3.63
C LYS A 38 58.55 -15.52 3.81
N LEU A 39 57.64 -16.41 4.22
CA LEU A 39 57.93 -17.83 4.37
C LEU A 39 58.39 -18.44 3.04
N PHE A 40 57.71 -18.12 1.94
CA PHE A 40 58.07 -18.56 0.60
C PHE A 40 59.50 -18.11 0.22
N THR A 41 59.83 -16.84 0.42
CA THR A 41 61.19 -16.32 0.16
C THR A 41 62.25 -17.03 1.02
N LEU A 42 61.96 -17.27 2.31
CA LEU A 42 62.87 -18.01 3.18
C LEU A 42 63.06 -19.46 2.71
N GLU A 43 62.01 -20.12 2.23
CA GLU A 43 62.13 -21.48 1.69
C GLU A 43 62.98 -21.51 0.40
N GLU A 44 62.84 -20.51 -0.48
CA GLU A 44 63.67 -20.35 -1.69
C GLU A 44 65.14 -20.08 -1.37
N GLU A 45 65.44 -19.37 -0.28
CA GLU A 45 66.82 -19.04 0.15
C GLU A 45 67.54 -20.21 0.86
N MET A 46 66.82 -21.29 1.21
CA MET A 46 67.36 -22.43 1.96
C MET A 46 68.59 -23.08 1.27
N PRO A 47 68.62 -23.32 -0.05
CA PRO A 47 69.81 -23.87 -0.73
C PRO A 47 71.05 -22.98 -0.57
N ALA A 48 70.89 -21.66 -0.59
CA ALA A 48 71.99 -20.73 -0.38
C ALA A 48 72.43 -20.69 1.10
N ALA A 49 71.52 -20.91 2.05
CA ALA A 49 71.87 -21.05 3.47
C ALA A 49 72.65 -22.36 3.74
N LEU A 50 72.29 -23.47 3.06
CA LEU A 50 72.99 -24.75 3.17
C LEU A 50 74.47 -24.66 2.76
N MET A 51 74.80 -23.79 1.81
CA MET A 51 76.17 -23.59 1.32
C MET A 51 77.02 -22.66 2.20
N ARG A 52 76.41 -21.93 3.14
CA ARG A 52 77.09 -20.91 3.96
C ARG A 52 77.66 -21.43 5.28
N GLY A 53 77.22 -22.59 5.75
CA GLY A 53 77.69 -23.19 7.00
C GLY A 53 76.57 -23.84 7.81
N ASP A 54 76.95 -24.63 8.82
CA ASP A 54 75.99 -25.32 9.68
C ASP A 54 75.19 -24.34 10.57
N GLU A 55 75.82 -23.24 11.01
CA GLU A 55 75.21 -22.24 11.89
C GLU A 55 74.14 -21.43 11.14
N GLU A 56 74.47 -20.93 9.95
CA GLU A 56 73.54 -20.21 9.07
C GLU A 56 72.34 -21.09 8.71
N ARG A 57 72.57 -22.37 8.42
CA ARG A 57 71.49 -23.34 8.15
C ARG A 57 70.54 -23.48 9.34
N ILE A 58 71.06 -23.61 10.56
CA ILE A 58 70.25 -23.76 11.77
C ILE A 58 69.44 -22.49 12.01
N ASN A 59 70.06 -21.32 11.90
CA ASN A 59 69.40 -20.04 12.07
C ASN A 59 68.27 -19.83 11.05
N HIS A 60 68.49 -20.19 9.78
CA HIS A 60 67.49 -20.09 8.73
C HIS A 60 66.30 -21.05 8.95
N ARG A 61 66.58 -22.28 9.36
CA ARG A 61 65.53 -23.26 9.72
C ARG A 61 64.69 -22.79 10.91
N ASN A 62 65.32 -22.19 11.90
CA ASN A 62 64.64 -21.60 13.04
C ASN A 62 63.74 -20.43 12.61
N LEU A 63 64.18 -19.61 11.65
CA LEU A 63 63.38 -18.50 11.13
C LEU A 63 62.14 -18.98 10.35
N ILE A 64 62.28 -20.05 9.54
CA ILE A 64 61.15 -20.72 8.87
C ILE A 64 60.15 -21.25 9.89
N MET A 65 60.63 -21.99 10.91
CA MET A 65 59.74 -22.52 11.96
C MET A 65 59.02 -21.41 12.71
N ARG A 66 59.72 -20.34 13.09
CA ARG A 66 59.09 -19.16 13.73
C ARG A 66 58.02 -18.54 12.84
N THR A 67 58.32 -18.33 11.56
CA THR A 67 57.36 -17.74 10.61
C THR A 67 56.14 -18.63 10.41
N ARG A 68 56.30 -19.96 10.37
CA ARG A 68 55.18 -20.92 10.31
C ARG A 68 54.30 -20.86 11.56
N ASN A 69 54.92 -20.86 12.75
CA ASN A 69 54.18 -20.75 14.01
C ASN A 69 53.44 -19.40 14.10
N GLU A 70 54.08 -18.30 13.68
CA GLU A 70 53.44 -16.98 13.61
C GLU A 70 52.20 -16.99 12.69
N ILE A 71 52.26 -17.68 11.54
CA ILE A 71 51.10 -17.85 10.65
C ILE A 71 49.99 -18.62 11.34
N GLU A 72 50.29 -19.75 11.99
CA GLU A 72 49.30 -20.58 12.70
C GLU A 72 48.64 -19.81 13.86
N ASP A 73 49.42 -19.05 14.63
CA ASP A 73 48.93 -18.19 15.71
C ASP A 73 48.01 -17.09 15.16
N MET A 74 48.37 -16.47 14.03
CA MET A 74 47.54 -15.46 13.36
C MET A 74 46.25 -16.06 12.77
N GLU A 75 46.30 -17.26 12.19
CA GLU A 75 45.12 -17.97 11.67
C GLU A 75 44.15 -18.32 12.79
N THR A 76 44.67 -18.77 13.93
CA THR A 76 43.88 -19.02 15.14
C THR A 76 43.24 -17.73 15.66
N ALA A 77 44.01 -16.64 15.72
CA ALA A 77 43.51 -15.32 16.11
C ALA A 77 42.39 -14.84 15.17
N LEU A 78 42.56 -15.01 13.85
CA LEU A 78 41.56 -14.65 12.84
C LEU A 78 40.26 -15.45 13.02
N ALA A 79 40.36 -16.76 13.27
CA ALA A 79 39.19 -17.60 13.51
C ALA A 79 38.39 -17.14 14.74
N LEU A 80 39.09 -16.77 15.82
CA LEU A 80 38.45 -16.24 17.05
C LEU A 80 37.80 -14.87 16.82
N LEU A 81 38.44 -13.99 16.06
CA LEU A 81 37.90 -12.69 15.68
C LEU A 81 36.60 -12.84 14.88
N ARG A 82 36.62 -13.68 13.83
CA ARG A 82 35.43 -13.97 13.01
C ARG A 82 34.28 -14.52 13.82
N LYS A 83 34.55 -15.45 14.73
CA LYS A 83 33.54 -15.98 15.64
C LYS A 83 32.93 -14.85 16.50
N ARG A 84 33.78 -13.99 17.08
CA ARG A 84 33.33 -12.86 17.91
C ARG A 84 32.54 -11.83 17.11
N ALA A 85 32.95 -11.54 15.88
CA ALA A 85 32.25 -10.63 14.97
C ALA A 85 30.85 -11.18 14.63
N ALA A 86 30.75 -12.46 14.27
CA ALA A 86 29.47 -13.13 14.00
C ALA A 86 28.55 -13.15 15.23
N GLU A 87 29.06 -13.50 16.41
CA GLU A 87 28.29 -13.45 17.66
C GLU A 87 27.78 -12.04 17.99
N LYS A 88 28.58 -11.02 17.69
CA LYS A 88 28.19 -9.63 17.92
C LYS A 88 27.13 -9.17 16.93
N ALA A 89 27.31 -9.48 15.65
CA ALA A 89 26.33 -9.19 14.60
C ALA A 89 24.97 -9.83 14.92
N GLU A 90 24.96 -11.10 15.35
CA GLU A 90 23.73 -11.79 15.73
C GLU A 90 23.04 -11.16 16.94
N LYS A 91 23.81 -10.77 17.97
CA LYS A 91 23.26 -10.07 19.15
C LYS A 91 22.67 -8.71 18.79
N GLU A 92 23.33 -7.94 17.93
CA GLU A 92 22.82 -6.65 17.47
C GLU A 92 21.56 -6.83 16.61
N ALA A 93 21.54 -7.82 15.72
CA ALA A 93 20.37 -8.17 14.92
C ALA A 93 19.18 -8.62 15.79
N GLU A 94 19.42 -9.48 16.79
CA GLU A 94 18.38 -9.93 17.71
C GLU A 94 17.85 -8.79 18.58
N ALA A 95 18.72 -7.92 19.11
CA ALA A 95 18.30 -6.74 19.85
C ALA A 95 17.44 -5.80 18.99
N ALA A 96 17.80 -5.62 17.71
CA ALA A 96 17.00 -4.83 16.77
C ALA A 96 15.63 -5.47 16.49
N ARG A 97 15.57 -6.81 16.30
CA ARG A 97 14.31 -7.55 16.15
C ARG A 97 13.41 -7.42 17.38
N GLN A 98 13.99 -7.55 18.58
CA GLN A 98 13.26 -7.40 19.84
C GLN A 98 12.72 -5.98 20.03
N ALA A 99 13.52 -4.95 19.71
CA ALA A 99 13.08 -3.57 19.76
C ALA A 99 11.92 -3.29 18.78
N ALA A 100 12.01 -3.79 17.54
CA ALA A 100 10.96 -3.67 16.54
C ALA A 100 9.67 -4.39 16.98
N TYR A 101 9.80 -5.61 17.52
CA TYR A 101 8.67 -6.37 18.07
C TYR A 101 7.99 -5.64 19.23
N ALA A 102 8.76 -5.13 20.18
CA ALA A 102 8.22 -4.40 21.34
C ALA A 102 7.45 -3.15 20.93
N GLU A 103 7.98 -2.39 19.96
CA GLU A 103 7.28 -1.21 19.43
C GLU A 103 6.00 -1.59 18.68
N ALA A 104 6.04 -2.64 17.85
CA ALA A 104 4.85 -3.14 17.17
C ALA A 104 3.77 -3.63 18.16
N ALA A 105 4.17 -4.33 19.22
CA ALA A 105 3.27 -4.78 20.29
C ALA A 105 2.61 -3.58 21.00
N ARG A 106 3.40 -2.56 21.36
CA ARG A 106 2.91 -1.33 22.01
C ARG A 106 1.91 -0.57 21.13
N VAL A 107 2.20 -0.42 19.84
CA VAL A 107 1.29 0.25 18.90
C VAL A 107 0.01 -0.57 18.69
N SER A 108 0.14 -1.89 18.57
CA SER A 108 -1.01 -2.81 18.46
C SER A 108 -1.92 -2.73 19.68
N GLU A 109 -1.37 -2.79 20.89
CA GLU A 109 -2.13 -2.67 22.14
C GLU A 109 -2.86 -1.32 22.23
N ALA A 110 -2.17 -0.22 21.90
CA ALA A 110 -2.77 1.11 21.88
C ALA A 110 -3.92 1.22 20.85
N ALA A 111 -3.78 0.59 19.68
CA ALA A 111 -4.82 0.54 18.66
C ALA A 111 -6.02 -0.30 19.12
N GLN A 112 -5.77 -1.48 19.71
CA GLN A 112 -6.83 -2.33 20.28
C GLN A 112 -7.61 -1.60 21.36
N LYS A 113 -6.92 -0.91 22.28
CA LYS A 113 -7.56 -0.11 23.33
C LYS A 113 -8.47 0.97 22.72
N LYS A 114 -7.96 1.73 21.75
CA LYS A 114 -8.76 2.76 21.05
C LYS A 114 -9.96 2.16 20.33
N LEU A 115 -9.80 1.00 19.69
CA LEU A 115 -10.89 0.31 19.01
C LEU A 115 -12.00 -0.08 20.01
N ARG A 116 -11.65 -0.76 21.10
CA ARG A 116 -12.60 -1.16 22.16
C ARG A 116 -13.32 0.04 22.79
N GLU A 117 -12.61 1.14 23.01
CA GLU A 117 -13.18 2.33 23.65
C GLU A 117 -14.05 3.20 22.73
N ARG A 118 -13.66 3.34 21.46
CA ARG A 118 -14.27 4.31 20.54
C ARG A 118 -15.34 3.69 19.65
N TYR A 119 -15.13 2.46 19.19
CA TYR A 119 -16.04 1.85 18.23
C TYR A 119 -17.48 1.74 18.75
N PRO A 120 -17.74 1.21 19.97
CA PRO A 120 -19.10 1.15 20.52
C PRO A 120 -19.81 2.51 20.58
N LYS A 121 -19.06 3.56 20.95
CA LYS A 121 -19.59 4.92 21.08
C LYS A 121 -19.92 5.54 19.71
N LEU A 122 -19.10 5.27 18.71
CA LEU A 122 -19.33 5.76 17.34
C LEU A 122 -20.49 5.00 16.69
N ALA A 123 -20.55 3.68 16.88
CA ALA A 123 -21.63 2.85 16.38
C ALA A 123 -22.98 3.28 16.98
N ALA A 124 -23.05 3.46 18.31
CA ALA A 124 -24.25 3.96 18.98
C ALA A 124 -24.70 5.32 18.42
N LYS A 125 -23.78 6.28 18.28
CA LYS A 125 -24.11 7.59 17.69
C LYS A 125 -24.65 7.51 16.26
N LEU A 126 -24.14 6.56 15.46
CA LEU A 126 -24.63 6.38 14.10
C LEU A 126 -26.02 5.73 14.11
N VAL A 127 -26.26 4.76 14.99
CA VAL A 127 -27.59 4.16 15.21
C VAL A 127 -28.60 5.22 15.66
N ASP A 128 -28.23 6.09 16.61
CA ASP A 128 -29.08 7.19 17.07
C ASP A 128 -29.43 8.16 15.92
N LEU A 129 -28.47 8.45 15.03
CA LEU A 129 -28.71 9.27 13.84
C LEU A 129 -29.68 8.58 12.87
N ILE A 130 -29.50 7.28 12.63
CA ILE A 130 -30.41 6.49 11.77
C ILE A 130 -31.82 6.50 12.36
N ALA A 131 -31.96 6.33 13.68
CA ALA A 131 -33.24 6.40 14.39
C ALA A 131 -33.90 7.78 14.22
N THR A 132 -33.15 8.85 14.44
CA THR A 132 -33.63 10.23 14.29
C THR A 132 -34.15 10.51 12.87
N ILE A 133 -33.40 10.05 11.85
CA ILE A 133 -33.81 10.17 10.44
C ILE A 133 -35.11 9.40 10.19
N ALA A 134 -35.18 8.14 10.66
CA ALA A 134 -36.36 7.31 10.46
C ALA A 134 -37.61 7.87 11.16
N GLU A 135 -37.47 8.41 12.38
CA GLU A 135 -38.57 9.08 13.08
C GLU A 135 -39.09 10.31 12.33
N ALA A 136 -38.17 11.11 11.79
CA ALA A 136 -38.52 12.29 11.00
C ALA A 136 -39.20 11.91 9.68
N ASP A 137 -38.68 10.91 8.97
CA ASP A 137 -39.29 10.39 7.74
C ASP A 137 -40.66 9.77 8.02
N ALA A 138 -40.84 9.01 9.11
CA ALA A 138 -42.14 8.47 9.50
C ALA A 138 -43.16 9.58 9.85
N LEU A 139 -42.72 10.71 10.39
CA LEU A 139 -43.57 11.86 10.59
C LEU A 139 -43.92 12.55 9.26
N ALA A 140 -42.93 12.72 8.37
CA ALA A 140 -43.15 13.26 7.03
C ALA A 140 -44.15 12.41 6.24
N ASP A 141 -44.04 11.08 6.28
CA ASP A 141 -44.96 10.15 5.62
C ASP A 141 -46.39 10.28 6.16
N ARG A 142 -46.55 10.38 7.49
CA ARG A 142 -47.86 10.60 8.12
C ARG A 142 -48.49 11.93 7.70
N VAL A 143 -47.69 12.99 7.63
CA VAL A 143 -48.16 14.32 7.18
C VAL A 143 -48.48 14.31 5.68
N ASN A 144 -47.66 13.65 4.88
CA ASN A 144 -47.83 13.51 3.43
C ASN A 144 -49.10 12.74 3.06
N ALA A 145 -49.55 11.81 3.93
CA ALA A 145 -50.82 11.10 3.76
C ALA A 145 -52.05 12.02 3.88
N TYR A 146 -51.92 13.17 4.55
CA TYR A 146 -53.02 14.12 4.81
C TYR A 146 -52.59 15.56 4.49
N LEU A 147 -52.08 15.78 3.28
CA LEU A 147 -51.56 17.09 2.88
C LEU A 147 -52.65 18.17 2.87
N PRO A 148 -52.37 19.36 3.45
CA PRO A 148 -53.20 20.54 3.24
C PRO A 148 -53.32 20.88 1.75
N SER A 149 -54.45 21.48 1.36
CA SER A 149 -54.67 21.88 -0.03
C SER A 149 -53.58 22.84 -0.51
N GLY A 150 -52.94 22.50 -1.63
CA GLY A 150 -51.85 23.29 -2.23
C GLY A 150 -50.48 23.14 -1.58
N ALA A 151 -50.34 22.35 -0.50
CA ALA A 151 -49.05 22.04 0.09
C ALA A 151 -48.29 21.00 -0.76
N LEU A 152 -46.97 21.15 -0.84
CA LEU A 152 -46.09 20.16 -1.46
C LEU A 152 -45.73 19.05 -0.46
N PRO A 153 -45.54 17.80 -0.91
CA PRO A 153 -45.08 16.73 -0.04
C PRO A 153 -43.69 17.06 0.52
N LEU A 154 -43.48 16.72 1.78
CA LEU A 154 -42.17 16.79 2.42
C LEU A 154 -41.29 15.68 1.84
N PRO A 155 -40.09 16.00 1.32
CA PRO A 155 -39.16 14.97 0.87
C PRO A 155 -38.57 14.22 2.06
N PRO A 156 -38.07 12.99 1.87
CA PRO A 156 -37.27 12.31 2.89
C PRO A 156 -36.08 13.16 3.33
N VAL A 157 -35.73 13.12 4.61
CA VAL A 157 -34.68 13.96 5.21
C VAL A 157 -33.35 13.78 4.49
N GLU A 158 -32.97 12.53 4.22
CA GLU A 158 -31.71 12.25 3.51
C GLU A 158 -31.73 12.74 2.06
N ALA A 159 -32.90 12.82 1.41
CA ALA A 159 -32.99 13.28 0.03
C ALA A 159 -32.60 14.76 -0.11
N ALA A 160 -32.97 15.59 0.86
CA ALA A 160 -32.63 17.02 0.85
C ALA A 160 -31.12 17.30 0.98
N VAL A 161 -30.36 16.38 1.58
CA VAL A 161 -28.93 16.57 1.88
C VAL A 161 -28.03 15.74 0.97
N ARG A 162 -28.46 14.54 0.61
CA ARG A 162 -27.62 13.54 -0.09
C ARG A 162 -28.00 13.35 -1.54
N ASP A 163 -29.21 13.72 -1.96
CA ASP A 163 -29.61 13.56 -3.35
C ASP A 163 -29.27 14.80 -4.15
N ARG A 164 -28.77 14.57 -5.36
CA ARG A 164 -28.60 15.62 -6.35
C ARG A 164 -29.82 15.60 -7.27
N PRO A 165 -30.59 16.69 -7.39
CA PRO A 165 -31.72 16.73 -8.29
C PRO A 165 -31.25 16.66 -9.76
N TYR A 166 -32.14 16.18 -10.63
CA TYR A 166 -31.93 16.29 -12.06
C TYR A 166 -32.00 17.76 -12.48
N GLU A 167 -30.97 18.24 -13.19
CA GLU A 167 -30.99 19.55 -13.83
C GLU A 167 -31.13 19.34 -15.34
N PRO A 168 -32.24 19.78 -15.97
CA PRO A 168 -32.43 19.58 -17.40
C PRO A 168 -31.39 20.36 -18.21
N ARG A 169 -31.13 19.87 -19.43
CA ARG A 169 -30.31 20.57 -20.42
C ARG A 169 -30.86 21.99 -20.62
N ARG A 170 -29.99 22.99 -20.49
CA ARG A 170 -30.34 24.40 -20.72
C ARG A 170 -29.62 24.95 -21.93
N ILE A 171 -30.37 25.34 -22.96
CA ILE A 171 -29.82 26.04 -24.12
C ILE A 171 -29.47 27.47 -23.69
N LEU A 172 -28.23 27.89 -23.95
CA LEU A 172 -27.74 29.24 -23.64
C LEU A 172 -27.81 30.15 -24.85
N SER A 173 -27.45 29.62 -26.01
CA SER A 173 -27.54 30.34 -27.28
C SER A 173 -27.78 29.36 -28.42
N GLU A 174 -28.45 29.88 -29.44
CA GLU A 174 -28.77 29.15 -30.66
C GLU A 174 -28.54 30.10 -31.83
N LYS A 175 -27.71 29.69 -32.78
CA LYS A 175 -27.38 30.45 -33.98
C LYS A 175 -27.49 29.55 -35.20
N LEU A 176 -28.11 30.06 -36.26
CA LEU A 176 -28.10 29.41 -37.56
C LEU A 176 -26.84 29.83 -38.32
N LEU A 177 -26.09 28.84 -38.79
CA LEU A 177 -24.87 29.03 -39.56
C LEU A 177 -25.04 28.32 -40.90
N ASP A 178 -24.87 29.06 -41.99
CA ASP A 178 -24.80 28.45 -43.30
C ASP A 178 -23.35 28.06 -43.58
N LEU A 179 -23.08 26.76 -43.58
CA LEU A 179 -21.74 26.21 -43.80
C LEU A 179 -21.70 25.38 -45.08
N TRP A 180 -20.57 25.42 -45.76
CA TRP A 180 -20.31 24.60 -46.93
C TRP A 180 -20.10 23.14 -46.53
N CYS A 181 -20.83 22.25 -47.18
CA CYS A 181 -20.66 20.81 -47.10
C CYS A 181 -20.23 20.28 -48.45
N LEU A 182 -19.40 19.26 -48.49
CA LEU A 182 -19.11 18.57 -49.75
C LEU A 182 -20.43 18.03 -50.32
N ARG A 183 -20.59 18.10 -51.64
CA ARG A 183 -21.78 17.55 -52.32
C ARG A 183 -21.97 16.09 -51.90
N ASP A 184 -23.22 15.73 -51.56
CA ASP A 184 -23.61 14.42 -51.02
C ASP A 184 -23.15 14.09 -49.58
N HIS A 185 -22.58 15.05 -48.84
CA HIS A 185 -22.22 14.89 -47.42
C HIS A 185 -23.02 15.80 -46.48
N ASP A 186 -23.26 15.32 -45.25
CA ASP A 186 -24.05 16.03 -44.22
C ASP A 186 -23.21 16.67 -43.10
N ARG A 187 -21.89 16.76 -43.31
CA ARG A 187 -20.97 17.39 -42.35
C ARG A 187 -20.36 18.65 -42.97
N PRO A 188 -20.26 19.75 -42.20
CA PRO A 188 -19.52 20.93 -42.64
C PRO A 188 -18.09 20.59 -43.00
N HIS A 189 -17.58 21.13 -44.10
CA HIS A 189 -16.19 20.99 -44.47
C HIS A 189 -15.29 21.72 -43.44
N PRO A 190 -14.14 21.17 -42.99
CA PRO A 190 -13.32 21.80 -41.95
C PRO A 190 -12.72 23.15 -42.37
N ASP A 191 -12.48 23.32 -43.67
CA ASP A 191 -11.92 24.55 -44.24
C ASP A 191 -13.01 25.29 -45.02
N GLN A 192 -13.73 26.17 -44.33
CA GLN A 192 -14.84 26.95 -44.87
C GLN A 192 -14.36 28.15 -45.71
N SER A 193 -13.14 28.64 -45.45
CA SER A 193 -12.56 29.84 -46.06
C SER A 193 -12.06 29.63 -47.49
N ASN A 194 -11.64 28.41 -47.83
CA ASN A 194 -11.04 28.10 -49.13
C ASN A 194 -12.06 27.57 -50.16
N ILE A 195 -13.35 27.80 -49.94
CA ILE A 195 -14.42 27.39 -50.86
C ILE A 195 -14.91 28.64 -51.60
N GLU A 196 -14.75 28.63 -52.92
CA GLU A 196 -15.24 29.69 -53.81
C GLU A 196 -16.76 29.61 -53.89
N ASP A 197 -17.47 30.67 -53.51
CA ASP A 197 -18.93 30.77 -53.64
C ASP A 197 -19.30 31.07 -55.10
N LEU A 198 -19.99 30.12 -55.74
CA LEU A 198 -20.46 30.24 -57.13
C LEU A 198 -21.88 30.82 -57.22
N GLY A 199 -22.50 31.17 -56.08
CA GLY A 199 -23.88 31.62 -55.99
C GLY A 199 -24.91 30.49 -55.97
N GLY A 200 -26.13 30.81 -55.54
CA GLY A 200 -27.23 29.85 -55.47
C GLY A 200 -27.01 28.70 -54.46
N GLY A 201 -26.15 28.90 -53.46
CA GLY A 201 -25.81 27.89 -52.46
C GLY A 201 -24.85 26.81 -52.94
N LYS A 202 -24.14 27.04 -54.06
CA LYS A 202 -23.11 26.14 -54.59
C LYS A 202 -21.73 26.75 -54.44
N GLY A 203 -20.75 25.91 -54.11
CA GLY A 203 -19.36 26.31 -54.02
C GLY A 203 -18.44 25.29 -54.69
N ARG A 204 -17.19 25.67 -54.92
CA ARG A 204 -16.16 24.74 -55.38
C ARG A 204 -14.82 25.02 -54.72
N ARG A 205 -13.95 24.01 -54.67
CA ARG A 205 -12.55 24.17 -54.27
C ARG A 205 -11.66 23.41 -55.22
N GLU A 206 -10.63 24.06 -55.73
CA GLU A 206 -9.62 23.39 -56.55
C GLU A 206 -8.79 22.44 -55.70
N ILE A 207 -8.66 21.19 -56.13
CA ILE A 207 -7.82 20.20 -55.48
C ILE A 207 -6.43 20.29 -56.10
N GLU A 208 -5.43 20.61 -55.28
CA GLU A 208 -4.04 20.59 -55.73
C GLU A 208 -3.64 19.16 -56.10
N ARG A 209 -3.32 18.97 -57.38
CA ARG A 209 -2.85 17.68 -57.91
C ARG A 209 -1.33 17.68 -58.02
N ALA A 210 -0.74 16.50 -57.83
CA ALA A 210 0.71 16.30 -57.99
C ALA A 210 1.19 16.54 -59.44
N ASP A 211 0.32 16.35 -60.44
CA ASP A 211 0.61 16.62 -61.84
C ASP A 211 0.02 17.99 -62.27
N LYS A 212 0.91 18.97 -62.48
CA LYS A 212 0.55 20.35 -62.87
C LYS A 212 0.07 20.49 -64.32
N LYS A 213 0.08 19.43 -65.12
CA LYS A 213 -0.35 19.47 -66.54
C LYS A 213 -1.78 18.98 -66.76
N ALA A 214 -2.41 18.36 -65.76
CA ALA A 214 -3.80 17.92 -65.85
C ALA A 214 -4.77 19.12 -65.70
N PRO A 215 -5.97 19.06 -66.30
CA PRO A 215 -7.02 20.06 -66.06
C PRO A 215 -7.34 20.16 -64.56
N PRO A 216 -7.67 21.36 -64.06
CA PRO A 216 -8.01 21.55 -62.65
C PRO A 216 -9.22 20.70 -62.29
N HIS A 217 -9.14 20.03 -61.16
CA HIS A 217 -10.23 19.24 -60.61
C HIS A 217 -10.79 19.94 -59.39
N TYR A 218 -12.11 19.99 -59.31
CA TYR A 218 -12.80 20.71 -58.26
C TYR A 218 -13.64 19.75 -57.43
N ASP A 219 -13.54 19.91 -56.12
CA ASP A 219 -14.56 19.43 -55.21
C ASP A 219 -15.77 20.37 -55.33
N GLU A 220 -16.97 19.82 -55.41
CA GLU A 220 -18.22 20.58 -55.42
C GLU A 220 -18.83 20.63 -54.02
N PHE A 221 -19.34 21.79 -53.62
CA PHE A 221 -19.91 22.04 -52.29
C PHE A 221 -21.32 22.60 -52.40
N GLU A 222 -22.12 22.33 -51.38
CA GLU A 222 -23.45 22.88 -51.19
C GLU A 222 -23.54 23.55 -49.81
N LYS A 223 -24.18 24.72 -49.75
CA LYS A 223 -24.40 25.45 -48.50
C LYS A 223 -25.60 24.84 -47.77
N LYS A 224 -25.38 24.32 -46.57
CA LYS A 224 -26.43 23.76 -45.71
C LYS A 224 -26.51 24.60 -44.43
N THR A 225 -27.72 24.82 -43.93
CA THR A 225 -27.96 25.55 -42.68
C THR A 225 -27.81 24.60 -41.50
N PHE A 226 -26.86 24.91 -40.63
CA PHE A 226 -26.61 24.21 -39.37
C PHE A 226 -27.10 25.04 -38.20
N ARG A 227 -27.41 24.35 -37.11
CA ARG A 227 -27.86 24.94 -35.86
C ARG A 227 -26.77 24.77 -34.83
N GLU A 228 -26.02 25.83 -34.60
CA GLU A 228 -25.03 25.90 -33.54
C GLU A 228 -25.75 26.19 -32.22
N VAL A 229 -25.75 25.20 -31.33
CA VAL A 229 -26.40 25.31 -30.00
C VAL A 229 -25.32 25.25 -28.94
N THR A 230 -25.14 26.33 -28.20
CA THR A 230 -24.36 26.31 -26.96
C THR A 230 -25.32 26.00 -25.81
N TYR A 231 -25.04 24.96 -25.04
CA TYR A 231 -25.92 24.52 -23.97
C TYR A 231 -25.13 24.04 -22.75
N ILE A 232 -25.73 24.17 -21.58
CA ILE A 232 -25.31 23.46 -20.38
C ILE A 232 -25.91 22.06 -20.45
N ARG A 233 -25.04 21.04 -20.40
CA ARG A 233 -25.46 19.64 -20.40
C ARG A 233 -26.36 19.38 -19.19
N GLU A 234 -27.33 18.50 -19.37
CA GLU A 234 -28.13 18.03 -18.24
C GLU A 234 -27.23 17.44 -17.14
N LYS A 235 -27.62 17.63 -15.88
CA LYS A 235 -27.03 16.91 -14.75
C LYS A 235 -28.00 15.82 -14.36
N ILE A 236 -27.56 14.57 -14.48
CA ILE A 236 -28.32 13.41 -14.07
C ILE A 236 -28.55 13.49 -12.56
N GLY A 237 -29.81 13.32 -12.14
CA GLY A 237 -30.15 13.22 -10.73
C GLY A 237 -29.56 11.96 -10.13
N VAL A 238 -28.99 12.05 -8.94
CA VAL A 238 -28.33 10.93 -8.27
C VAL A 238 -28.87 10.83 -6.86
N SER A 239 -29.41 9.67 -6.51
CA SER A 239 -29.76 9.37 -5.12
C SER A 239 -28.49 8.96 -4.39
N GLY A 240 -28.21 9.62 -3.26
CA GLY A 240 -27.16 9.16 -2.34
C GLY A 240 -27.58 7.86 -1.65
N GLU A 241 -26.60 7.03 -1.28
CA GLU A 241 -26.88 5.85 -0.47
C GLU A 241 -27.37 6.26 0.93
N ARG A 242 -28.44 5.59 1.40
CA ARG A 242 -29.09 5.89 2.68
C ARG A 242 -28.28 5.35 3.85
N LEU A 243 -28.23 6.09 4.95
CA LEU A 243 -27.44 5.69 6.12
C LEU A 243 -27.94 4.37 6.74
N CYS A 244 -29.24 4.07 6.62
CA CYS A 244 -29.81 2.81 7.07
C CYS A 244 -29.24 1.55 6.36
N ARG A 245 -28.53 1.72 5.24
CA ARG A 245 -27.88 0.63 4.49
C ARG A 245 -26.46 0.31 4.93
N ILE A 246 -25.86 1.15 5.78
CA ILE A 246 -24.55 0.85 6.36
C ILE A 246 -24.70 -0.40 7.25
N GLU A 247 -23.65 -1.21 7.36
CA GLU A 247 -23.59 -2.32 8.30
C GLU A 247 -22.60 -1.99 9.41
N LEU A 248 -23.02 -2.16 10.68
CA LEU A 248 -22.17 -1.92 11.84
C LEU A 248 -22.02 -3.23 12.61
N PRO A 249 -20.95 -4.00 12.35
CA PRO A 249 -20.74 -5.29 13.00
C PRO A 249 -20.52 -5.14 14.51
N GLY A 250 -20.60 -6.26 15.22
CA GLY A 250 -20.17 -6.34 16.61
C GLY A 250 -18.67 -6.01 16.75
N LEU A 251 -18.20 -5.75 17.97
CA LEU A 251 -16.78 -5.49 18.20
C LEU A 251 -15.97 -6.79 18.15
N SER A 252 -16.54 -7.87 18.66
CA SER A 252 -16.03 -9.24 18.63
C SER A 252 -16.80 -10.09 17.62
N ALA A 253 -16.27 -11.27 17.28
CA ALA A 253 -16.92 -12.19 16.35
C ALA A 253 -18.28 -12.69 16.87
N ASP A 254 -18.41 -12.83 18.19
CA ASP A 254 -19.61 -13.34 18.85
C ASP A 254 -20.59 -12.21 19.25
N ASP A 255 -20.18 -10.94 19.10
CA ASP A 255 -21.03 -9.81 19.45
C ASP A 255 -22.14 -9.64 18.41
N ALA A 256 -23.38 -9.44 18.89
CA ALA A 256 -24.46 -8.98 18.04
C ALA A 256 -24.07 -7.64 17.36
N PRO A 257 -24.45 -7.43 16.08
CA PRO A 257 -24.15 -6.20 15.39
C PRO A 257 -24.87 -5.01 16.01
N TYR A 258 -24.21 -3.85 16.04
CA TYR A 258 -24.85 -2.60 16.47
C TYR A 258 -25.95 -2.17 15.50
N TRP A 259 -25.78 -2.49 14.21
CA TRP A 259 -26.77 -2.22 13.17
C TRP A 259 -26.62 -3.22 12.03
N ARG A 260 -27.75 -3.82 11.61
CA ARG A 260 -27.82 -4.59 10.37
C ARG A 260 -28.48 -3.73 9.31
N SER A 261 -27.87 -3.69 8.14
CA SER A 261 -28.39 -2.93 7.00
C SER A 261 -29.79 -3.44 6.62
N VAL A 262 -30.64 -2.51 6.20
CA VAL A 262 -31.99 -2.84 5.72
C VAL A 262 -32.10 -2.56 4.23
N THR A 263 -32.70 -3.50 3.49
CA THR A 263 -32.86 -3.39 2.03
C THR A 263 -33.78 -2.22 1.65
N PHE A 264 -34.86 -2.07 2.42
CA PHE A 264 -35.86 -1.03 2.26
C PHE A 264 -35.55 0.14 3.21
N SER A 265 -35.47 1.33 2.65
CA SER A 265 -35.30 2.59 3.40
C SER A 265 -36.63 3.15 3.91
N ASP A 266 -37.65 2.29 4.04
CA ASP A 266 -38.93 2.68 4.61
C ASP A 266 -38.77 2.95 6.11
N ALA A 267 -39.29 4.10 6.56
CA ALA A 267 -39.11 4.56 7.93
C ALA A 267 -39.67 3.55 8.96
N GLY A 268 -40.83 2.94 8.68
CA GLY A 268 -41.43 1.94 9.55
C GLY A 268 -40.57 0.69 9.67
N TYR A 269 -39.99 0.23 8.57
CA TYR A 269 -39.08 -0.92 8.57
C TYR A 269 -37.80 -0.64 9.37
N VAL A 270 -37.21 0.55 9.22
CA VAL A 270 -36.01 0.97 9.96
C VAL A 270 -36.29 1.01 11.47
N LEU A 271 -37.42 1.61 11.89
CA LEU A 271 -37.82 1.69 13.30
C LEU A 271 -38.12 0.32 13.92
N ASN A 272 -38.77 -0.57 13.18
CA ASN A 272 -38.98 -1.94 13.65
C ASN A 272 -37.65 -2.67 13.83
N ARG A 273 -36.71 -2.51 12.90
CA ARG A 273 -35.39 -3.14 13.02
C ARG A 273 -34.59 -2.63 14.22
N LEU A 274 -34.68 -1.34 14.54
CA LEU A 274 -34.09 -0.77 15.76
C LEU A 274 -34.64 -1.46 17.02
N THR A 275 -35.95 -1.70 17.05
CA THR A 275 -36.63 -2.39 18.16
C THR A 275 -36.17 -3.84 18.29
N GLU A 276 -36.08 -4.57 17.17
CA GLU A 276 -35.57 -5.95 17.15
C GLU A 276 -34.13 -6.04 17.66
N LEU A 277 -33.24 -5.14 17.21
CA LEU A 277 -31.84 -5.12 17.63
C LEU A 277 -31.69 -4.81 19.12
N GLN A 278 -32.54 -3.95 19.67
CA GLN A 278 -32.53 -3.67 21.10
C GLN A 278 -32.90 -4.92 21.91
N ALA A 279 -33.94 -5.65 21.48
CA ALA A 279 -34.32 -6.92 22.10
C ALA A 279 -33.24 -8.02 21.96
N GLU A 280 -32.57 -8.11 20.81
CA GLU A 280 -31.42 -9.03 20.59
C GLU A 280 -30.29 -8.75 21.61
N ARG A 281 -29.97 -7.46 21.85
CA ARG A 281 -28.89 -7.05 22.77
C ARG A 281 -29.24 -7.34 24.23
N ASP A 282 -30.46 -7.03 24.64
CA ASP A 282 -30.94 -7.30 26.00
C ASP A 282 -30.93 -8.82 26.32
N THR A 283 -31.11 -9.66 25.31
CA THR A 283 -31.07 -11.13 25.45
C THR A 283 -29.64 -11.66 25.56
N HIS A 284 -28.71 -11.13 24.76
CA HIS A 284 -27.31 -11.57 24.78
C HIS A 284 -26.54 -11.14 26.05
N GLU A 285 -26.93 -10.05 26.70
CA GLU A 285 -26.30 -9.60 27.95
C GLU A 285 -26.55 -10.56 29.13
N VAL A 286 -27.58 -11.42 29.04
CA VAL A 286 -27.97 -12.37 30.09
C VAL A 286 -27.35 -13.76 29.90
N ALA A 287 -26.89 -14.10 28.69
CA ALA A 287 -26.47 -15.45 28.31
C ALA A 287 -24.94 -15.63 28.25
N ALA A 288 -24.19 -15.10 29.22
CA ALA A 288 -22.80 -15.54 29.42
C ALA A 288 -22.81 -17.00 29.87
N GLU A 289 -22.68 -17.94 28.92
CA GLU A 289 -22.57 -19.37 29.24
C GLU A 289 -21.40 -19.59 30.21
N PRO A 290 -21.60 -20.43 31.25
CA PRO A 290 -20.51 -20.75 32.17
C PRO A 290 -19.37 -21.40 31.39
N ASP A 291 -18.14 -20.96 31.63
CA ASP A 291 -16.92 -21.54 31.05
C ASP A 291 -16.96 -23.07 31.12
N HIS A 292 -17.29 -23.70 30.00
CA HIS A 292 -17.25 -25.15 29.88
C HIS A 292 -15.78 -25.54 29.70
N THR A 293 -15.07 -25.77 30.81
CA THR A 293 -13.74 -26.38 30.78
C THR A 293 -13.83 -27.77 30.15
N LEU A 294 -13.45 -27.87 28.87
CA LEU A 294 -13.23 -29.14 28.19
C LEU A 294 -11.84 -29.66 28.58
N THR A 295 -11.80 -30.76 29.34
CA THR A 295 -10.56 -31.48 29.64
C THR A 295 -10.34 -32.54 28.56
N GLU A 296 -9.44 -32.25 27.61
CA GLU A 296 -9.01 -33.22 26.60
C GLU A 296 -7.73 -33.93 27.07
N LEU A 297 -7.76 -35.27 27.11
CA LEU A 297 -6.58 -36.07 27.43
C LEU A 297 -5.74 -36.26 26.16
N VAL A 298 -4.71 -35.43 25.99
CA VAL A 298 -3.77 -35.55 24.86
C VAL A 298 -2.77 -36.69 25.14
N PRO A 299 -2.67 -37.71 24.27
CA PRO A 299 -1.71 -38.79 24.43
C PRO A 299 -0.27 -38.27 24.28
N VAL A 300 0.58 -38.55 25.26
CA VAL A 300 2.01 -38.25 25.21
C VAL A 300 2.64 -39.16 24.14
N GLN A 301 3.10 -38.58 23.03
CA GLN A 301 3.91 -39.33 22.07
C GLN A 301 5.18 -39.81 22.78
N ALA A 302 5.40 -41.13 22.74
CA ALA A 302 6.60 -41.74 23.29
C ALA A 302 7.84 -41.10 22.64
N PRO A 303 8.92 -40.86 23.41
CA PRO A 303 10.15 -40.32 22.87
C PRO A 303 10.63 -41.21 21.74
N ILE A 304 10.88 -40.60 20.58
CA ILE A 304 11.51 -41.27 19.44
C ILE A 304 12.89 -41.71 19.92
N SER A 305 13.00 -42.99 20.25
CA SER A 305 14.27 -43.64 20.56
C SER A 305 15.08 -43.66 19.27
N ASN A 306 15.98 -42.69 19.12
CA ASN A 306 17.07 -42.78 18.14
C ASN A 306 17.98 -43.93 18.58
N ALA A 307 17.70 -45.13 18.07
CA ALA A 307 18.62 -46.25 18.14
C ALA A 307 19.82 -45.97 17.23
N ALA A 308 21.00 -46.19 17.80
CA ALA A 308 22.33 -45.98 17.22
C ALA A 308 22.63 -46.89 16.01
#